data_AF-A0A3B1CHC9-F1
#
_entry.id   AF-A0A3B1CHC9-F1
#
_cell.length_a   1.000
_cell.length_b   1.000
_cell.length_c   1.000
_cell.angle_alpha   90.00
_cell.angle_beta   90.00
_cell.angle_gamma   90.00
#
_symmetry.space_group_name_H-M   'P 1'
#
loop_
_entity.id
_entity.type
_entity.pdbx_description
1 polymer ?
#
loop_
_entity_poly.entity_id
_entity_poly.type
_entity_poly.pdbx_seq_one_letter_code
_entity_poly.pdbx_strand_id
1 'polypeptide(L)'
;MFHIYDYAIGFIAGWGAHPVDMLQWWADNAGLKETIPAHYKGSGEIGIGGLFNTLTNWDVTCTYDNGLEMRFMDDQTAERLKPHPGVEPVHGTLFVGTKGWVKVNRGGWKVSDEKLYRLGKNPGSKRLDVSTNQRYNFIDSVISRKQPVDNLHSAVRSDIICHLSDICIREGKPITWDAEKETIVGNPEAAKRMHRPMRAPWTL
;
A
#
# COMPACT_ATOMS: atom_id res chain seq x y z
N MET A 1 16.33 -7.42 11.87
CA MET A 1 16.72 -6.27 11.02
C MET A 1 15.55 -5.36 10.68
N PHE A 2 14.30 -5.85 10.67
CA PHE A 2 13.11 -5.06 10.27
C PHE A 2 12.76 -3.87 11.17
N HIS A 3 13.26 -3.80 12.39
CA HIS A 3 12.82 -2.80 13.37
C HIS A 3 13.80 -1.64 13.58
N ILE A 4 14.83 -1.53 12.73
CA ILE A 4 15.84 -0.47 12.81
C ILE A 4 15.68 0.43 11.59
N TYR A 5 15.30 1.68 11.82
CA TYR A 5 14.96 2.67 10.80
C TYR A 5 16.10 2.86 9.80
N ASP A 6 17.35 2.83 10.23
CA ASP A 6 18.53 2.97 9.37
C ASP A 6 18.64 1.89 8.29
N TYR A 7 17.98 0.74 8.46
CA TYR A 7 18.01 -0.40 7.53
C TYR A 7 16.65 -0.75 6.92
N ALA A 8 15.54 -0.40 7.57
CA ALA A 8 14.18 -0.67 7.10
C ALA A 8 13.17 0.27 7.76
N ILE A 9 12.05 0.58 7.10
CA ILE A 9 10.99 1.41 7.72
C ILE A 9 9.99 0.62 8.59
N GLY A 10 10.23 -0.68 8.81
CA GLY A 10 9.37 -1.51 9.65
C GLY A 10 8.34 -2.31 8.87
N PHE A 11 7.39 -2.89 9.61
CA PHE A 11 6.29 -3.67 9.05
C PHE A 11 5.35 -2.84 8.18
N ILE A 12 5.34 -1.51 8.33
CA ILE A 12 4.56 -0.60 7.48
C ILE A 12 4.89 -0.75 5.98
N ALA A 13 6.12 -1.11 5.62
CA ALA A 13 6.47 -1.52 4.25
C ALA A 13 6.77 -3.01 4.15
N GLY A 14 7.47 -3.59 5.14
CA GLY A 14 7.89 -4.99 5.09
C GLY A 14 6.72 -5.98 5.01
N TRP A 15 5.57 -5.67 5.60
CA TRP A 15 4.33 -6.42 5.43
C TRP A 15 3.23 -5.61 4.76
N GLY A 16 3.23 -4.29 4.98
CA GLY A 16 2.28 -3.36 4.39
C GLY A 16 2.33 -3.26 2.87
N ALA A 17 3.42 -3.65 2.21
CA ALA A 17 3.43 -3.77 0.76
C ALA A 17 2.47 -4.86 0.24
N HIS A 18 2.19 -5.92 1.00
CA HIS A 18 1.37 -7.05 0.56
C HIS A 18 -0.16 -6.82 0.51
N PRO A 19 -0.77 -5.90 1.29
CA PRO A 19 -2.14 -5.47 1.00
C PRO A 19 -2.16 -4.31 0.01
N VAL A 20 -1.11 -3.48 0.00
CA VAL A 20 -1.06 -2.29 -0.85
C VAL A 20 -0.78 -2.67 -2.31
N ASP A 21 -0.05 -3.74 -2.60
CA ASP A 21 0.13 -4.28 -3.96
C ASP A 21 -1.21 -4.73 -4.57
N MET A 22 -2.08 -5.41 -3.82
CA MET A 22 -3.43 -5.80 -4.26
C MET A 22 -4.31 -4.57 -4.52
N LEU A 23 -4.17 -3.52 -3.71
CA LEU A 23 -4.84 -2.25 -3.95
C LEU A 23 -4.32 -1.61 -5.24
N GLN A 24 -3.01 -1.55 -5.42
CA GLN A 24 -2.40 -0.92 -6.60
C GLN A 24 -2.75 -1.70 -7.87
N TRP A 25 -2.76 -3.03 -7.82
CA TRP A 25 -3.19 -3.87 -8.93
C TRP A 25 -4.66 -3.61 -9.30
N TRP A 26 -5.53 -3.40 -8.32
CA TRP A 26 -6.89 -2.93 -8.58
C TRP A 26 -6.90 -1.54 -9.22
N ALA A 27 -6.16 -0.58 -8.67
CA ALA A 27 -6.09 0.81 -9.13
C ALA A 27 -5.64 0.89 -10.60
N ASP A 28 -4.58 0.17 -10.95
CA ASP A 28 -4.02 0.02 -12.30
C ASP A 28 -5.06 -0.53 -13.29
N ASN A 29 -6.05 -1.29 -12.81
CA ASN A 29 -7.11 -1.86 -13.62
C ASN A 29 -8.45 -1.13 -13.48
N ALA A 30 -8.61 -0.19 -12.54
CA ALA A 30 -9.86 0.50 -12.23
C ALA A 30 -9.95 1.91 -12.84
N GLY A 31 -8.95 2.34 -13.61
CA GLY A 31 -8.89 3.68 -14.20
C GLY A 31 -8.15 4.71 -13.35
N LEU A 32 -7.50 4.27 -12.28
CA LEU A 32 -6.54 5.06 -11.49
C LEU A 32 -5.11 4.70 -11.91
N LYS A 33 -4.93 4.51 -13.22
CA LYS A 33 -3.64 4.09 -13.76
C LYS A 33 -2.60 5.15 -13.48
N GLU A 34 -1.44 4.66 -13.05
CA GLU A 34 -0.26 5.48 -12.86
C GLU A 34 -0.34 6.51 -11.74
N THR A 35 -1.30 6.36 -10.84
CA THR A 35 -1.45 7.23 -9.67
C THR A 35 -1.41 6.44 -8.38
N ILE A 36 -1.15 7.19 -7.31
CA ILE A 36 -1.27 6.80 -5.91
C ILE A 36 -2.04 7.91 -5.19
N PRO A 37 -2.48 7.73 -3.94
CA PRO A 37 -3.02 8.83 -3.14
C PRO A 37 -2.08 10.03 -3.10
N ALA A 38 -2.64 11.24 -3.17
CA ALA A 38 -1.86 12.49 -3.13
C ALA A 38 -1.78 13.06 -1.71
N HIS A 39 -2.80 12.86 -0.87
CA HIS A 39 -2.86 13.44 0.46
C HIS A 39 -2.78 12.38 1.55
N TYR A 40 -1.90 12.57 2.53
CA TYR A 40 -1.71 11.64 3.63
C TYR A 40 -1.92 12.35 4.96
N LYS A 41 -2.73 11.76 5.83
CA LYS A 41 -2.96 12.24 7.19
C LYS A 41 -3.18 11.07 8.12
N GLY A 42 -2.39 11.00 9.18
CA GLY A 42 -2.49 9.89 10.12
C GLY A 42 -1.57 10.05 11.31
N SER A 43 -1.53 9.00 12.11
CA SER A 43 -0.68 8.90 13.29
C SER A 43 -0.21 7.46 13.50
N GLY A 44 0.84 7.31 14.28
CA GLY A 44 1.37 6.01 14.69
C GLY A 44 2.40 6.21 15.80
N GLU A 45 2.78 5.12 16.43
CA GLU A 45 3.76 5.07 17.50
C GLU A 45 5.09 4.58 16.94
N ILE A 46 6.17 5.27 17.29
CA ILE A 46 7.53 4.87 17.00
C ILE A 46 8.09 4.17 18.24
N GLY A 47 8.76 3.03 18.06
CA GLY A 47 9.46 2.37 19.18
C GLY A 47 10.45 3.33 19.87
N ILE A 48 10.35 3.46 21.19
CA ILE A 48 11.23 4.32 22.01
C ILE A 48 12.01 3.44 23.01
N GLY A 49 13.28 3.80 23.25
CA GLY A 49 14.04 3.28 24.40
C GLY A 49 14.88 2.01 24.16
N GLY A 50 15.04 1.57 22.91
CA GLY A 50 15.87 0.42 22.56
C GLY A 50 16.47 0.49 21.15
N LEU A 51 17.04 -0.61 20.69
CA LEU A 51 17.59 -0.74 19.33
C LEU A 51 16.54 -0.52 18.22
N PHE A 52 15.26 -0.69 18.55
CA PHE A 52 14.16 -0.67 17.60
C PHE A 52 13.46 0.70 17.58
N ASN A 53 13.41 1.34 16.41
CA ASN A 53 12.92 2.71 16.19
C ASN A 53 12.09 2.86 14.90
N THR A 54 11.48 1.77 14.44
CA THR A 54 10.42 1.80 13.42
C THR A 54 9.04 1.95 14.05
N LEU A 55 8.02 2.18 13.21
CA LEU A 55 6.64 2.21 13.65
C LEU A 55 6.21 0.86 14.24
N THR A 56 5.50 0.90 15.37
CA THR A 56 4.90 -0.26 16.05
C THR A 56 3.41 -0.36 15.79
N ASN A 57 2.75 0.77 15.51
CA ASN A 57 1.37 0.86 15.02
C ASN A 57 1.23 2.05 14.05
N TRP A 58 0.18 2.03 13.23
CA TRP A 58 -0.13 3.11 12.29
C TRP A 58 -1.60 3.11 11.90
N ASP A 59 -2.10 4.31 11.59
CA ASP A 59 -3.42 4.57 11.04
C ASP A 59 -3.36 5.83 10.17
N VAL A 60 -3.38 5.64 8.85
CA VAL A 60 -3.19 6.71 7.87
C VAL A 60 -4.32 6.70 6.87
N THR A 61 -5.04 7.83 6.77
CA THR A 61 -5.94 8.10 5.66
C THR A 61 -5.12 8.68 4.51
N CYS A 62 -5.23 8.04 3.35
CA CYS A 62 -4.59 8.39 2.10
C CYS A 62 -5.70 8.73 1.08
N THR A 63 -5.67 9.90 0.47
CA THR A 63 -6.74 10.37 -0.44
C THR A 63 -6.17 10.63 -1.84
N TYR A 64 -6.77 10.02 -2.86
CA TYR A 64 -6.51 10.31 -4.27
C TYR A 64 -7.06 11.68 -4.66
N ASP A 65 -6.55 12.30 -5.73
CA ASP A 65 -7.02 13.61 -6.21
C ASP A 65 -8.51 13.65 -6.56
N ASN A 66 -9.09 12.51 -6.93
CA ASN A 66 -10.52 12.38 -7.21
C ASN A 66 -11.38 12.23 -5.93
N GLY A 67 -10.78 12.32 -4.75
CA GLY A 67 -11.45 12.18 -3.45
C GLY A 67 -11.64 10.74 -2.98
N LEU A 68 -11.17 9.73 -3.72
CA LEU A 68 -11.21 8.35 -3.24
C LEU A 68 -10.29 8.20 -2.02
N GLU A 69 -10.84 7.66 -0.93
CA GLU A 69 -10.09 7.42 0.30
C GLU A 69 -9.65 5.96 0.43
N MET A 70 -8.42 5.80 0.90
CA MET A 70 -7.81 4.57 1.36
C MET A 70 -7.41 4.78 2.82
N ARG A 71 -7.73 3.83 3.70
CA ARG A 71 -7.22 3.82 5.07
C ARG A 71 -6.21 2.69 5.22
N PHE A 72 -4.99 3.03 5.61
CA PHE A 72 -3.90 2.10 5.80
C PHE A 72 -3.56 1.98 7.28
N MET A 73 -3.72 0.79 7.84
CA MET A 73 -3.64 0.55 9.27
C MET A 73 -3.04 -0.81 9.60
N ASP A 74 -2.40 -0.93 10.76
CA ASP A 74 -1.90 -2.21 11.27
C ASP A 74 -3.00 -3.08 11.88
N ASP A 75 -2.72 -4.36 12.06
CA ASP A 75 -3.69 -5.35 12.56
C ASP A 75 -4.19 -5.05 13.99
N GLN A 76 -3.34 -4.50 14.87
CA GLN A 76 -3.74 -4.17 16.24
C GLN A 76 -4.68 -2.96 16.26
N THR A 77 -4.37 -1.94 15.44
CA THR A 77 -5.24 -0.77 15.29
C THR A 77 -6.57 -1.16 14.63
N ALA A 78 -6.55 -2.05 13.63
CA ALA A 78 -7.74 -2.59 13.01
C ALA A 78 -8.63 -3.36 13.99
N GLU A 79 -8.07 -4.24 14.83
CA GLU A 79 -8.82 -4.98 15.85
C GLU A 79 -9.45 -4.05 16.89
N ARG A 80 -8.71 -3.03 17.32
CA ARG A 80 -9.17 -2.07 18.33
C ARG A 80 -10.29 -1.18 17.80
N LEU A 81 -10.15 -0.65 16.59
CA LEU A 81 -11.08 0.35 16.04
C LEU A 81 -12.28 -0.27 15.33
N LYS A 82 -12.13 -1.48 14.76
CA LYS A 82 -13.16 -2.17 13.95
C LYS A 82 -13.88 -1.21 13.00
N PRO A 83 -13.14 -0.48 12.15
CA PRO A 83 -13.69 0.68 11.44
C PRO A 83 -14.78 0.31 10.42
N HIS A 84 -14.93 -0.96 10.09
CA HIS A 84 -15.94 -1.47 9.19
C HIS A 84 -16.19 -2.96 9.44
N PRO A 85 -17.41 -3.51 9.25
CA PRO A 85 -17.72 -4.93 9.48
C PRO A 85 -16.92 -5.92 8.63
N GLY A 86 -16.41 -5.46 7.47
CA GLY A 86 -15.51 -6.24 6.62
C GLY A 86 -14.04 -6.23 7.07
N VAL A 87 -13.68 -5.44 8.09
CA VAL A 87 -12.34 -5.44 8.67
C VAL A 87 -12.26 -6.53 9.73
N GLU A 88 -11.28 -7.40 9.56
CA GLU A 88 -10.91 -8.46 10.52
C GLU A 88 -9.40 -8.29 10.75
N PRO A 89 -8.86 -8.71 11.92
CA PRO A 89 -7.44 -8.55 12.30
C PRO A 89 -6.56 -9.58 11.58
N VAL A 90 -6.73 -9.64 10.28
CA VAL A 90 -6.02 -10.51 9.36
C VAL A 90 -5.70 -9.65 8.16
N HIS A 91 -4.41 -9.61 7.83
CA HIS A 91 -3.85 -9.11 6.59
C HIS A 91 -4.83 -9.21 5.39
N GLY A 92 -4.99 -8.12 4.65
CA GLY A 92 -5.75 -8.07 3.41
C GLY A 92 -6.18 -6.66 3.00
N THR A 93 -6.86 -6.59 1.86
CA THR A 93 -7.36 -5.35 1.26
C THR A 93 -8.87 -5.40 1.18
N LEU A 94 -9.53 -4.40 1.76
CA LEU A 94 -10.99 -4.28 1.78
C LEU A 94 -11.42 -3.18 0.80
N PHE A 95 -12.22 -3.55 -0.19
CA PHE A 95 -12.89 -2.64 -1.10
C PHE A 95 -14.33 -2.43 -0.62
N VAL A 96 -14.72 -1.18 -0.40
CA VAL A 96 -16.08 -0.81 0.02
C VAL A 96 -16.74 -0.01 -1.09
N GLY A 97 -17.93 -0.44 -1.51
CA GLY A 97 -18.74 0.25 -2.50
C GLY A 97 -20.19 0.38 -2.04
N THR A 98 -20.99 1.08 -2.84
CA THR A 98 -22.40 1.36 -2.53
C THR A 98 -23.30 0.12 -2.47
N LYS A 99 -22.83 -1.01 -3.01
CA LYS A 99 -23.56 -2.30 -3.06
C LYS A 99 -23.01 -3.35 -2.09
N GLY A 100 -22.06 -2.97 -1.24
CA GLY A 100 -21.40 -3.89 -0.32
C GLY A 100 -19.89 -3.83 -0.41
N TRP A 101 -19.23 -4.85 0.13
CA TRP A 101 -17.78 -4.87 0.27
C TRP A 101 -17.18 -6.22 -0.12
N VAL A 102 -15.91 -6.18 -0.52
CA VAL A 102 -15.08 -7.35 -0.86
C VAL A 102 -13.76 -7.21 -0.14
N LYS A 103 -13.38 -8.21 0.66
CA LYS A 103 -12.05 -8.33 1.26
C LYS A 103 -11.26 -9.40 0.52
N VAL A 104 -10.02 -9.11 0.15
CA VAL A 104 -9.10 -10.07 -0.47
C VAL A 104 -7.86 -10.22 0.40
N ASN A 105 -7.38 -11.45 0.54
CA ASN A 105 -6.11 -11.78 1.16
C ASN A 105 -5.52 -13.07 0.58
N ARG A 106 -4.41 -13.55 1.13
CA ARG A 106 -3.74 -14.78 0.69
C ARG A 106 -4.60 -16.04 0.80
N GLY A 107 -5.62 -16.04 1.67
CA GLY A 107 -6.56 -17.15 1.84
C GLY A 107 -7.74 -17.12 0.87
N GLY A 108 -7.85 -16.08 0.05
CA GLY A 108 -8.92 -15.88 -0.90
C GLY A 108 -9.67 -14.58 -0.66
N TRP A 109 -11.00 -14.64 -0.72
CA TRP A 109 -11.85 -13.46 -0.68
C TRP A 109 -13.13 -13.70 0.13
N LYS A 110 -13.57 -12.65 0.81
CA LYS A 110 -14.84 -12.58 1.54
C LYS A 110 -15.67 -11.43 0.99
N VAL A 111 -16.98 -11.55 1.01
CA VAL A 111 -17.89 -10.53 0.51
C VAL A 111 -19.05 -10.32 1.47
N SER A 112 -19.69 -9.16 1.37
CA SER A 112 -20.87 -8.82 2.18
C SER A 112 -22.19 -9.46 1.70
N ASP A 113 -22.26 -9.82 0.41
CA ASP A 113 -23.48 -10.33 -0.23
C ASP A 113 -23.10 -11.46 -1.19
N GLU A 114 -23.83 -12.57 -1.14
CA GLU A 114 -23.64 -13.72 -2.03
C GLU A 114 -23.72 -13.33 -3.52
N LYS A 115 -24.48 -12.30 -3.89
CA LYS A 115 -24.53 -11.77 -5.25
C LYS A 115 -23.16 -11.26 -5.72
N LEU A 116 -22.39 -10.62 -4.84
CA LEU A 116 -21.01 -10.20 -5.14
C LEU A 116 -20.09 -11.41 -5.33
N TYR A 117 -20.26 -12.44 -4.51
CA TYR A 117 -19.50 -13.68 -4.64
C TYR A 117 -19.77 -14.37 -5.98
N ARG A 118 -21.04 -14.48 -6.39
CA ARG A 118 -21.44 -15.04 -7.68
C ARG A 118 -20.91 -14.20 -8.85
N LEU A 119 -20.92 -12.87 -8.71
CA LEU A 119 -20.39 -11.97 -9.73
C LEU A 119 -18.88 -12.17 -9.94
N GLY A 120 -18.06 -12.21 -8.89
CA GLY A 120 -16.63 -12.39 -9.10
C GLY A 120 -16.21 -13.81 -9.54
N LYS A 121 -17.07 -14.84 -9.35
CA LYS A 121 -16.87 -16.14 -10.01
C LYS A 121 -17.03 -16.07 -11.53
N ASN A 122 -17.84 -15.13 -12.03
CA ASN A 122 -18.02 -14.89 -13.45
C ASN A 122 -18.04 -13.38 -13.74
N PRO A 123 -16.86 -12.72 -13.78
CA PRO A 123 -16.76 -11.26 -13.85
C PRO A 123 -17.15 -10.66 -15.22
N GLY A 124 -17.68 -11.47 -16.13
CA GLY A 124 -18.08 -11.05 -17.47
C GLY A 124 -16.89 -10.99 -18.43
N SER A 125 -16.91 -9.96 -19.29
CA SER A 125 -15.92 -9.77 -20.37
C SER A 125 -14.58 -9.24 -19.88
N LYS A 126 -14.54 -8.52 -18.75
CA LYS A 126 -13.30 -8.05 -18.15
C LYS A 126 -12.71 -9.14 -17.28
N ARG A 127 -11.64 -9.77 -17.78
CA ARG A 127 -10.85 -10.77 -17.05
C ARG A 127 -9.42 -10.27 -16.95
N LEU A 128 -8.90 -10.23 -15.73
CA LEU A 128 -7.50 -9.91 -15.47
C LEU A 128 -6.67 -11.19 -15.57
N ASP A 129 -5.39 -11.04 -15.89
CA ASP A 129 -4.46 -12.16 -15.96
C ASP A 129 -4.34 -12.84 -14.59
N VAL A 130 -4.41 -14.17 -14.59
CA VAL A 130 -4.29 -14.98 -13.38
C VAL A 130 -2.87 -15.54 -13.32
N SER A 131 -2.12 -15.14 -12.30
CA SER A 131 -0.83 -15.72 -11.96
C SER A 131 -0.95 -16.45 -10.63
N THR A 132 -0.66 -17.75 -10.62
CA THR A 132 -0.61 -18.56 -9.39
C THR A 132 0.78 -18.61 -8.77
N ASN A 133 1.80 -18.08 -9.47
CA ASN A 133 3.18 -18.07 -9.03
C ASN A 133 3.99 -16.97 -9.73
N GLN A 134 4.44 -15.98 -8.98
CA GLN A 134 5.19 -14.83 -9.50
C GLN A 134 6.51 -15.22 -10.20
N ARG A 135 7.18 -16.30 -9.77
CA ARG A 135 8.45 -16.73 -10.39
C ARG A 135 8.24 -17.27 -11.81
N TYR A 136 7.21 -18.10 -12.00
CA TYR A 136 6.88 -18.60 -13.33
C TYR A 136 6.36 -17.48 -14.23
N ASN A 137 5.52 -16.59 -13.70
CA ASN A 137 5.05 -15.44 -14.47
C ASN A 137 6.19 -14.53 -14.95
N PHE A 138 7.22 -14.33 -14.13
CA PHE A 138 8.42 -13.60 -14.56
C PHE A 138 9.15 -14.31 -15.71
N ILE A 139 9.36 -15.62 -15.62
CA ILE A 139 10.00 -16.40 -16.70
C ILE A 139 9.18 -16.31 -17.99
N ASP A 140 7.86 -16.49 -17.91
CA ASP A 140 6.95 -16.39 -19.06
C ASP A 140 6.99 -15.00 -19.69
N SER A 141 7.10 -13.95 -18.85
CA SER A 141 7.21 -12.55 -19.28
C SER A 141 8.51 -12.29 -20.03
N VAL A 142 9.63 -12.83 -19.54
CA VAL A 142 10.94 -12.74 -20.22
C VAL A 142 10.91 -13.43 -21.58
N ILE A 143 10.34 -14.65 -21.65
CA ILE A 143 10.25 -15.43 -22.88
C ILE A 143 9.34 -14.72 -23.90
N SER A 144 8.16 -14.29 -23.45
CA SER A 144 7.14 -13.69 -24.32
C SER A 144 7.36 -12.21 -24.62
N ARG A 145 8.32 -11.56 -23.96
CA ARG A 145 8.58 -10.11 -24.02
C ARG A 145 7.37 -9.27 -23.65
N LYS A 146 6.59 -9.74 -22.67
CA LYS A 146 5.46 -9.01 -22.07
C LYS A 146 5.79 -8.60 -20.64
N GLN A 147 5.05 -7.64 -20.10
CA GLN A 147 5.17 -7.28 -18.69
C GLN A 147 4.58 -8.40 -17.82
N PRO A 148 5.18 -8.69 -16.64
CA PRO A 148 4.55 -9.55 -15.65
C PRO A 148 3.28 -8.90 -15.09
N VAL A 149 2.43 -9.72 -14.44
CA VAL A 149 1.19 -9.24 -13.80
C VAL A 149 1.52 -8.15 -12.77
N ASP A 150 2.58 -8.37 -12.00
CA ASP A 150 3.13 -7.43 -11.02
C ASP A 150 4.38 -6.75 -11.63
N ASN A 151 4.17 -5.74 -12.45
CA ASN A 151 5.26 -5.01 -13.10
C ASN A 151 5.96 -4.02 -12.15
N LEU A 152 7.14 -3.55 -12.57
CA LEU A 152 7.98 -2.64 -11.79
C LEU A 152 7.24 -1.39 -11.33
N HIS A 153 6.44 -0.77 -12.20
CA HIS A 153 5.74 0.47 -11.87
C HIS A 153 4.68 0.24 -10.79
N SER A 154 3.95 -0.87 -10.86
CA SER A 154 2.96 -1.23 -9.83
C SER A 154 3.66 -1.47 -8.48
N ALA A 155 4.79 -2.18 -8.48
CA ALA A 155 5.60 -2.42 -7.29
C ALA A 155 6.10 -1.10 -6.67
N VAL A 156 6.70 -0.21 -7.47
CA VAL A 156 7.19 1.10 -7.01
C VAL A 156 6.06 1.93 -6.41
N ARG A 157 4.90 2.01 -7.08
CA ARG A 157 3.75 2.78 -6.59
C ARG A 157 3.23 2.25 -5.24
N SER A 158 3.12 0.93 -5.11
CA SER A 158 2.70 0.32 -3.85
C SER A 158 3.66 0.62 -2.70
N ASP A 159 4.97 0.63 -2.98
CA ASP A 159 6.00 0.92 -1.98
C ASP A 159 6.04 2.40 -1.59
N ILE A 160 5.85 3.32 -2.56
CA ILE A 160 5.75 4.76 -2.28
C ILE A 160 4.62 5.04 -1.29
N ILE A 161 3.47 4.36 -1.39
CA ILE A 161 2.36 4.54 -0.44
C ILE A 161 2.79 4.20 1.00
N CYS A 162 3.52 3.09 1.19
CA CYS A 162 4.06 2.71 2.49
C CYS A 162 5.08 3.73 3.02
N HIS A 163 5.98 4.21 2.15
CA HIS A 163 6.98 5.22 2.50
C HIS A 163 6.36 6.57 2.86
N LEU A 164 5.41 7.07 2.08
CA LEU A 164 4.70 8.32 2.36
C LEU A 164 3.90 8.22 3.67
N SER A 165 3.33 7.05 3.98
CA SER A 165 2.65 6.81 5.25
C SER A 165 3.61 6.89 6.45
N ASP A 166 4.80 6.28 6.37
CA ASP A 166 5.85 6.40 7.40
C ASP A 166 6.32 7.86 7.57
N ILE A 167 6.58 8.56 6.46
CA ILE A 167 7.00 9.97 6.48
C ILE A 167 5.91 10.85 7.10
N CYS A 168 4.64 10.66 6.74
CA CYS A 168 3.52 11.40 7.30
C CYS A 168 3.47 11.28 8.83
N ILE A 169 3.65 10.06 9.36
CA ILE A 169 3.63 9.81 10.80
C ILE A 169 4.84 10.44 11.49
N ARG A 170 6.05 10.28 10.92
CA ARG A 170 7.29 10.84 11.48
C ARG A 170 7.34 12.36 11.45
N GLU A 171 6.70 12.96 10.46
CA GLU A 171 6.52 14.41 10.35
C GLU A 171 5.50 14.92 11.37
N GLY A 172 4.51 14.09 11.74
CA GLY A 172 3.44 14.46 12.68
C GLY A 172 2.45 15.48 12.11
N LYS A 173 2.47 15.70 10.78
CA LYS A 173 1.59 16.62 10.05
C LYS A 173 1.12 15.98 8.74
N PRO A 174 -0.02 16.42 8.19
CA PRO A 174 -0.41 16.00 6.85
C PRO A 174 0.65 16.37 5.81
N ILE A 175 0.83 15.50 4.81
CA ILE A 175 1.73 15.74 3.67
C ILE A 175 0.96 15.62 2.35
N THR A 176 1.45 16.30 1.31
CA THR A 176 0.92 16.21 -0.05
C THR A 176 2.02 15.75 -1.00
N TRP A 177 1.74 14.71 -1.75
CA TRP A 177 2.59 14.12 -2.79
C TRP A 177 2.23 14.71 -4.16
N ASP A 178 3.25 15.10 -4.91
CA ASP A 178 3.14 15.49 -6.31
C ASP A 178 3.69 14.34 -7.15
N ALA A 179 2.80 13.64 -7.85
CA ALA A 179 3.16 12.46 -8.66
C ALA A 179 3.94 12.82 -9.93
N GLU A 180 3.83 14.05 -10.45
CA GLU A 180 4.59 14.49 -11.62
C GLU A 180 6.04 14.83 -11.24
N LYS A 181 6.21 15.51 -10.10
CA LYS A 181 7.54 15.88 -9.59
C LYS A 181 8.20 14.79 -8.75
N GLU A 182 7.46 13.72 -8.45
CA GLU A 182 7.83 12.66 -7.52
C GLU A 182 8.39 13.22 -6.20
N THR A 183 7.68 14.16 -5.57
CA THR A 183 8.11 14.79 -4.31
C THR A 183 6.96 15.16 -3.37
N ILE A 184 7.26 15.27 -2.08
CA ILE A 184 6.40 15.95 -1.12
C ILE A 184 6.48 17.46 -1.35
N VAL A 185 5.34 18.12 -1.52
CA VAL A 185 5.24 19.57 -1.79
C VAL A 185 4.84 20.35 -0.55
N GLY A 186 5.32 21.58 -0.43
CA GLY A 186 4.98 22.50 0.67
C GLY A 186 5.54 22.12 2.05
N ASN A 187 6.28 21.01 2.17
CA ASN A 187 6.93 20.60 3.41
C ASN A 187 8.39 20.11 3.16
N PRO A 188 9.38 21.02 3.20
CA PRO A 188 10.78 20.68 2.95
C PRO A 188 11.37 19.67 3.95
N GLU A 189 10.92 19.66 5.20
CA GLU A 189 11.42 18.71 6.22
C GLU A 189 10.91 17.29 5.94
N ALA A 190 9.65 17.14 5.55
CA ALA A 190 9.11 15.86 5.09
C ALA A 190 9.80 15.39 3.80
N ALA A 191 10.01 16.28 2.83
CA ALA A 191 10.70 15.96 1.57
C ALA A 191 12.13 15.45 1.80
N LYS A 192 12.88 16.03 2.76
CA LYS A 192 14.22 15.51 3.12
C LYS A 192 14.19 14.05 3.56
N ARG A 193 13.10 13.57 4.18
CA ARG A 193 12.97 12.17 4.65
C ARG A 193 12.79 11.16 3.52
N MET A 194 12.49 11.61 2.31
CA MET A 194 12.43 10.76 1.12
C MET A 194 13.81 10.22 0.73
N HIS A 195 14.88 10.87 1.20
CA HIS A 195 16.25 10.47 0.94
C HIS A 195 16.96 10.07 2.23
N ARG A 196 17.94 9.19 2.09
CA ARG A 196 18.86 8.83 3.17
C ARG A 196 20.25 9.35 2.84
N PRO A 197 21.02 9.83 3.82
CA PRO A 197 22.43 10.13 3.60
C PRO A 197 23.14 8.90 3.04
N MET A 198 23.83 9.06 1.90
CA MET A 198 24.64 7.99 1.36
C MET A 198 25.84 7.73 2.29
N ARG A 199 26.16 6.47 2.49
CA ARG A 199 27.33 6.07 3.28
C ARG A 199 28.59 6.46 2.52
N ALA A 200 29.49 7.23 3.13
CA ALA A 200 30.79 7.52 2.53
C ALA A 200 31.57 6.22 2.19
N PRO A 201 32.33 6.18 1.07
CA PRO A 201 32.56 7.26 0.10
C PRO A 201 31.55 7.30 -1.06
N TRP A 202 30.42 6.59 -0.98
CA TRP A 202 29.48 6.45 -2.10
C TRP A 202 28.65 7.72 -2.31
N THR A 203 28.51 8.15 -3.57
CA THR A 203 27.63 9.25 -4.01
C THR A 203 26.95 8.90 -5.35
N LEU A 204 25.77 9.48 -5.60
CA LEU A 204 24.99 9.44 -6.84
C LEU A 204 25.22 10.72 -7.65
#